data_AF-A0A7J5X5B3-F1
#
_entry.id   AF-A0A7J5X5B3-F1
#
_cell.length_a   1.000
_cell.length_b   1.000
_cell.length_c   1.000
_cell.angle_alpha   90.00
_cell.angle_beta   90.00
_cell.angle_gamma   90.00
#
_symmetry.space_group_name_H-M   'P 1'
#
loop_
_entity.id
_entity.type
_entity.pdbx_description
1 polymer ?
#
loop_
_entity_poly.entity_id
_entity_poly.type
_entity_poly.pdbx_seq_one_letter_code
_entity_poly.pdbx_strand_id
1 'polypeptide(L)'
;MPRLQDDLDTFRSGWANHPIRTEGHMTPNQLWELGRIHHPITGVDIPQIEWENSGFAPDGHSSVIVPDTESPLTDGQMAALREAVDPRAASQSFGCDIYIAAVQFCEHVLI
;
A
#
# COMPACT_ATOMS: atom_id res chain seq x y z
N MET A 1 -0.08 1.32 7.47
CA MET A 1 -1.40 0.71 7.76
C MET A 1 -1.45 -0.69 7.14
N PRO A 2 -1.50 -1.77 7.92
CA PRO A 2 -1.44 -3.14 7.41
C PRO A 2 -2.62 -3.56 6.52
N ARG A 3 -3.84 -3.09 6.80
CA ARG A 3 -5.02 -3.39 5.96
C ARG A 3 -4.91 -2.84 4.55
N LEU A 4 -4.53 -1.55 4.44
CA LEU A 4 -4.36 -0.92 3.14
C LEU A 4 -3.29 -1.65 2.31
N GLN A 5 -2.21 -2.09 2.96
CA GLN A 5 -1.17 -2.87 2.29
C GLN A 5 -1.73 -4.21 1.79
N ASP A 6 -2.53 -4.92 2.59
CA ASP A 6 -3.19 -6.15 2.13
C ASP A 6 -4.16 -5.93 0.98
N ASP A 7 -4.95 -4.86 1.04
CA ASP A 7 -5.90 -4.52 -0.01
C ASP A 7 -5.15 -4.25 -1.32
N LEU A 8 -4.02 -3.53 -1.25
CA LEU A 8 -3.14 -3.29 -2.38
C LEU A 8 -2.46 -4.57 -2.89
N ASP A 9 -1.99 -5.43 -2.00
CA ASP A 9 -1.36 -6.70 -2.37
C ASP A 9 -2.38 -7.65 -3.02
N THR A 10 -3.61 -7.68 -2.49
CA THR A 10 -4.74 -8.43 -3.04
C THR A 10 -5.13 -7.89 -4.41
N PHE A 11 -5.29 -6.57 -4.54
CA PHE A 11 -5.56 -5.93 -5.82
C PHE A 11 -4.46 -6.25 -6.84
N ARG A 12 -3.18 -6.06 -6.48
CA ARG A 12 -2.05 -6.36 -7.37
C ARG A 12 -2.05 -7.82 -7.83
N SER A 13 -2.24 -8.75 -6.90
CA SER A 13 -2.28 -10.18 -7.21
C SER A 13 -3.46 -10.56 -8.11
N GLY A 14 -4.66 -10.07 -7.77
CA GLY A 14 -5.87 -10.31 -8.57
C GLY A 14 -5.75 -9.69 -9.96
N TRP A 15 -5.31 -8.44 -10.04
CA TRP A 15 -5.10 -7.73 -11.29
C TRP A 15 -4.10 -8.46 -12.18
N ALA A 16 -2.95 -8.87 -11.66
CA ALA A 16 -1.92 -9.52 -12.49
C ALA A 16 -2.30 -10.95 -12.95
N ASN A 17 -3.23 -11.60 -12.25
CA ASN A 17 -3.57 -13.01 -12.46
C ASN A 17 -5.03 -13.26 -12.88
N HIS A 18 -5.82 -12.24 -13.19
CA HIS A 18 -7.18 -12.43 -13.70
C HIS A 18 -7.17 -12.84 -15.18
N PRO A 19 -8.08 -13.74 -15.62
CA PRO A 19 -8.19 -14.12 -17.02
C PRO A 19 -8.80 -12.99 -17.86
N ILE A 20 -8.15 -12.62 -18.96
CA ILE A 20 -8.66 -11.63 -19.92
C ILE A 20 -9.47 -12.35 -21.00
N ARG A 21 -10.76 -11.99 -21.11
CA ARG A 21 -11.70 -12.65 -22.04
C ARG A 21 -11.28 -12.54 -23.51
N THR A 22 -10.73 -11.40 -23.92
CA THR A 22 -10.31 -11.16 -25.31
C THR A 22 -9.00 -11.86 -25.68
N GLU A 23 -8.26 -12.34 -24.68
CA GLU A 23 -6.94 -12.96 -24.83
C GLU A 23 -6.98 -14.47 -24.55
N GLY A 24 -8.09 -15.13 -24.91
CA GLY A 24 -8.24 -16.58 -24.71
C GLY A 24 -8.17 -17.01 -23.24
N HIS A 25 -8.59 -16.15 -22.31
CA HIS A 25 -8.54 -16.36 -20.86
C HIS A 25 -7.13 -16.40 -20.26
N MET A 26 -6.11 -15.93 -20.98
CA MET A 26 -4.78 -15.74 -20.40
C MET A 26 -4.76 -14.59 -19.41
N THR A 27 -3.88 -14.69 -18.40
CA THR A 27 -3.66 -13.61 -17.43
C THR A 27 -2.65 -12.58 -17.93
N PRO A 28 -2.66 -11.33 -17.42
CA PRO A 28 -1.61 -10.36 -17.73
C PRO A 28 -0.19 -10.90 -17.58
N ASN A 29 0.10 -11.64 -16.50
CA ASN A 29 1.41 -12.27 -16.30
C ASN A 29 1.74 -13.34 -17.36
N GLN A 30 0.76 -14.15 -17.78
CA GLN A 30 0.97 -15.15 -18.83
C GLN A 30 1.25 -14.48 -20.18
N LEU A 31 0.52 -13.41 -20.50
CA LEU A 31 0.73 -12.62 -21.70
C LEU A 31 2.11 -11.94 -21.69
N TRP A 32 2.54 -11.43 -20.53
CA TRP A 32 3.87 -10.87 -20.35
C TRP A 32 4.97 -11.91 -20.64
N GLU A 33 4.88 -13.10 -20.06
CA GLU A 33 5.87 -14.16 -20.30
C GLU A 33 5.87 -14.65 -21.75
N LEU A 34 4.69 -14.83 -22.36
CA LEU A 34 4.59 -15.18 -23.78
C LEU A 34 5.20 -14.09 -24.67
N GLY A 35 4.89 -12.83 -24.38
CA GLY A 35 5.48 -11.68 -25.07
C GLY A 35 7.00 -11.71 -24.99
N ARG A 36 7.56 -11.99 -23.81
CA ARG A 36 9.01 -12.08 -23.60
C ARG A 36 9.67 -13.26 -24.34
N ILE A 37 8.96 -14.38 -24.48
CA ILE A 37 9.43 -15.55 -25.26
C ILE A 37 9.44 -15.22 -26.76
N HIS A 38 8.37 -14.61 -27.27
CA HIS A 38 8.23 -14.30 -28.70
C HIS A 38 9.02 -13.06 -29.13
N HIS A 39 9.22 -12.10 -28.22
CA HIS A 39 9.93 -10.86 -28.44
C HIS A 39 10.96 -10.67 -27.31
N PRO A 40 12.13 -11.34 -27.40
CA PRO A 40 13.16 -11.22 -26.39
C PRO A 40 13.63 -9.78 -26.27
N ILE A 41 13.37 -9.15 -25.12
CA ILE A 41 13.79 -7.79 -24.82
C ILE A 41 15.15 -7.88 -24.11
N THR A 42 16.22 -7.37 -24.71
CA THR A 42 17.53 -7.25 -24.06
C THR A 42 17.52 -6.06 -23.12
N GLY A 43 17.02 -6.28 -21.90
CA GLY A 43 16.75 -5.21 -20.95
C GLY A 43 15.36 -4.61 -21.19
N VAL A 44 14.53 -4.61 -20.14
CA VAL A 44 13.29 -3.83 -20.17
C VAL A 44 13.72 -2.38 -19.94
N ASP A 45 13.78 -1.59 -21.02
CA ASP A 45 13.83 -0.15 -20.90
C ASP A 45 12.45 0.28 -20.43
N ILE A 46 12.19 0.11 -19.12
CA ILE A 46 11.01 0.69 -18.49
C ILE A 46 11.25 2.18 -18.67
N PRO A 47 10.48 2.88 -19.53
CA PRO A 47 10.67 4.31 -19.67
C PRO A 47 10.60 4.88 -18.27
N GLN A 48 11.64 5.59 -17.84
CA GLN A 48 11.57 6.31 -16.59
C GLN A 48 10.39 7.26 -16.73
N ILE A 49 9.29 6.91 -16.07
CA ILE A 49 8.16 7.80 -15.94
C ILE A 49 8.72 8.95 -15.10
N GLU A 50 8.91 10.12 -15.73
CA GLU A 50 9.28 11.34 -15.03
C GLU A 50 8.09 11.79 -14.16
N TRP A 51 7.85 11.08 -13.05
CA TRP A 51 6.82 11.42 -12.06
C TRP A 51 7.00 12.87 -11.57
N GLU A 52 8.25 13.33 -11.53
CA GLU A 52 8.67 14.66 -11.08
C GLU A 52 8.43 15.75 -12.13
N ASN A 53 8.32 15.40 -13.42
CA ASN A 53 8.06 16.34 -14.51
C ASN A 53 6.62 16.21 -14.99
N SER A 54 5.68 16.33 -14.06
CA SER A 54 4.23 16.27 -14.31
C SER A 54 3.69 17.50 -15.06
N GLY A 55 4.56 18.35 -15.61
CA GLY A 55 4.22 19.61 -16.29
C GLY A 55 3.94 20.77 -15.31
N PHE A 56 4.07 20.54 -14.01
CA PHE A 56 4.04 21.58 -13.00
C PHE A 56 5.43 22.21 -12.89
N ALA A 57 5.49 23.54 -12.75
CA ALA A 57 6.77 24.21 -12.52
C ALA A 57 7.42 23.62 -11.26
N PRO A 58 8.73 23.28 -11.29
CA PRO A 58 9.42 22.85 -10.09
C PRO A 58 9.35 24.01 -9.09
N ASP A 59 8.50 23.88 -8.06
CA ASP A 59 8.56 24.81 -6.97
C ASP A 59 9.89 24.54 -6.26
N GLY A 60 10.75 25.56 -6.16
CA GLY A 60 12.04 25.45 -5.45
C GLY A 60 11.90 25.20 -3.94
N HIS A 61 10.74 24.69 -3.51
CA HIS A 61 10.26 24.56 -2.14
C HIS A 61 9.61 23.21 -1.83
N SER A 62 9.47 22.27 -2.79
CA SER A 62 8.97 20.90 -2.52
C SER A 62 9.99 19.99 -1.84
N SER A 63 10.53 20.39 -0.71
CA SER A 63 11.06 19.43 0.27
C SER A 63 10.06 19.35 1.41
N VAL A 64 9.21 18.32 1.40
CA VAL A 64 8.39 18.01 2.57
C VAL A 64 9.32 17.43 3.62
N ILE A 65 9.80 18.28 4.52
CA ILE A 65 10.51 17.82 5.72
C ILE A 65 9.44 17.28 6.66
N VAL A 66 9.33 15.95 6.73
CA VAL A 66 8.51 15.29 7.74
C VAL A 66 9.26 15.39 9.07
N PRO A 67 8.70 16.05 10.10
CA PRO A 67 9.35 16.11 11.40
C PRO A 67 9.42 14.73 12.03
N ASP A 68 10.60 14.36 12.55
CA ASP A 68 10.73 13.19 13.40
C ASP A 68 9.95 13.44 14.70
N THR A 69 8.78 12.83 14.80
CA THR A 69 7.91 12.95 15.98
C THR A 69 8.03 11.67 16.77
N GLU A 70 8.49 11.77 18.02
CA GLU A 70 8.54 10.62 18.92
C GLU A 70 7.13 10.09 19.20
N SER A 71 7.00 8.78 19.36
CA SER A 71 5.71 8.19 19.71
C SER A 71 5.30 8.65 21.11
N PRO A 72 4.05 9.08 21.33
CA PRO A 72 3.57 9.41 22.67
C PRO A 72 3.46 8.17 23.56
N LEU A 73 3.48 6.97 22.99
CA LEU A 73 3.38 5.71 23.72
C LEU A 73 4.77 5.16 24.03
N THR A 74 4.97 4.72 25.27
CA THR A 74 6.10 3.88 25.65
C THR A 74 6.03 2.51 24.97
N ASP A 75 7.14 1.79 24.88
CA ASP A 75 7.19 0.45 24.29
C ASP A 75 6.19 -0.53 24.93
N GLY A 76 6.00 -0.44 26.25
CA GLY A 76 5.02 -1.26 26.97
C GLY A 76 3.57 -0.93 26.60
N GLN A 77 3.24 0.35 26.45
CA GLN A 77 1.91 0.80 26.02
C GLN A 77 1.65 0.45 24.56
N MET A 78 2.68 0.54 23.70
CA MET A 78 2.62 0.11 22.30
C MET A 78 2.40 -1.40 22.20
N ALA A 79 3.05 -2.21 23.04
CA ALA A 79 2.82 -3.66 23.10
C ALA A 79 1.37 -3.96 23.52
N ALA A 80 0.87 -3.29 24.56
CA ALA A 80 -0.51 -3.44 25.01
C ALA A 80 -1.54 -3.02 23.94
N LEU A 81 -1.27 -1.94 23.19
CA LEU A 81 -2.12 -1.53 22.06
C LEU A 81 -2.19 -2.63 21.00
N ARG A 82 -1.06 -3.26 20.66
CA ARG A 82 -0.99 -4.35 19.67
C ARG A 82 -1.71 -5.61 20.12
N GLU A 83 -1.80 -5.88 21.42
CA GLU A 83 -2.62 -6.97 21.96
C GLU A 83 -4.10 -6.61 21.98
N ALA A 84 -4.43 -5.35 22.29
CA ALA A 84 -5.82 -4.89 22.44
C ALA A 84 -6.55 -4.68 21.10
N VAL A 85 -5.83 -4.24 20.06
CA VAL A 85 -6.40 -3.89 18.76
C VAL A 85 -5.69 -4.66 17.66
N ASP A 86 -6.37 -5.66 17.09
CA ASP A 86 -5.94 -6.29 15.85
C ASP A 86 -6.24 -5.34 14.68
N PRO A 87 -5.22 -4.75 14.04
CA PRO A 87 -5.44 -3.85 12.94
C PRO A 87 -6.00 -4.56 11.71
N ARG A 88 -6.05 -5.90 11.66
CA ARG A 88 -6.63 -6.71 10.58
C ARG A 88 -8.00 -7.30 10.89
N ALA A 89 -8.60 -6.96 12.02
CA ALA A 89 -9.90 -7.51 12.38
C ALA A 89 -10.95 -7.21 11.29
N ALA A 90 -11.91 -8.13 11.15
CA ALA A 90 -13.05 -7.91 10.27
C ALA A 90 -13.81 -6.66 10.72
N SER A 91 -14.20 -5.82 9.76
CA SER A 91 -14.90 -4.57 10.04
C SER A 91 -16.01 -4.37 9.02
N GLN A 92 -17.18 -3.96 9.51
CA GLN A 92 -18.33 -3.56 8.70
C GLN A 92 -18.33 -2.07 8.36
N SER A 93 -17.36 -1.31 8.89
CA SER A 93 -17.23 0.14 8.72
C SER A 93 -15.90 0.52 8.08
N PHE A 94 -15.36 -0.35 7.21
CA PHE A 94 -14.11 -0.13 6.47
C PHE A 94 -12.89 0.18 7.38
N GLY A 95 -12.89 -0.34 8.60
CA GLY A 95 -11.82 -0.16 9.59
C GLY A 95 -11.95 1.08 10.46
N CYS A 96 -13.01 1.89 10.31
CA CYS A 96 -13.27 3.04 11.18
C CYS A 96 -13.46 2.63 12.64
N ASP A 97 -14.16 1.53 12.89
CA ASP A 97 -14.32 0.92 14.21
C ASP A 97 -12.99 0.55 14.87
N ILE A 98 -12.07 -0.05 14.12
CA ILE A 98 -10.73 -0.41 14.60
C ILE A 98 -9.89 0.83 14.89
N TYR A 99 -9.95 1.84 14.02
CA TYR A 99 -9.28 3.11 14.25
C TYR A 99 -9.78 3.79 15.52
N ILE A 100 -11.10 3.84 15.72
CA ILE A 100 -11.71 4.41 16.92
C ILE A 100 -11.28 3.64 18.17
N ALA A 101 -11.24 2.30 18.12
CA ALA A 101 -10.76 1.49 19.25
C ALA A 101 -9.29 1.80 19.60
N ALA A 102 -8.43 1.99 18.61
CA ALA A 102 -7.04 2.41 18.84
C ALA A 102 -6.94 3.81 19.45
N VAL A 103 -7.75 4.76 18.97
CA VAL A 103 -7.81 6.12 19.53
C VAL A 103 -8.26 6.08 20.99
N GLN A 104 -9.34 5.36 21.29
CA GLN A 104 -9.87 5.20 22.65
C GLN A 104 -8.84 4.56 23.60
N PHE A 105 -8.08 3.58 23.12
CA PHE A 105 -6.97 3.00 23.89
C PHE A 105 -5.91 4.06 24.22
N CYS A 106 -5.47 4.83 23.21
CA CYS A 106 -4.48 5.89 23.41
C CYS A 106 -4.98 6.96 24.38
N GLU A 107 -6.25 7.38 24.28
CA GLU A 107 -6.86 8.34 25.20
C GLU A 107 -6.85 7.85 26.64
N HIS A 108 -7.15 6.57 26.89
CA HIS A 108 -7.11 6.00 28.24
C HIS A 108 -5.71 5.89 28.84
N VAL A 109 -4.68 5.81 28.00
CA VAL A 109 -3.32 5.49 28.43
C VAL A 109 -2.43 6.74 28.50
N LEU A 110 -2.85 7.84 27.85
CA LEU A 110 -2.15 9.12 27.81
C LEU A 110 -2.78 10.19 28.72
N ILE A 111 -3.96 9.94 29.31
CA ILE A 111 -4.65 10.79 30.29
C ILE A 111 -4.49 10.18 31.69
#